data_AF-A0A534U1R7-F1
#
_entry.id   AF-A0A534U1R7-F1
#
_cell.length_a   1.000
_cell.length_b   1.000
_cell.length_c   1.000
_cell.angle_alpha   90.00
_cell.angle_beta   90.00
_cell.angle_gamma   90.00
#
_symmetry.space_group_name_H-M   'P 1'
#
loop_
_entity.id
_entity.type
_entity.pdbx_description
1 polymer ?
#
loop_
_entity_poly.entity_id
_entity_poly.type
_entity_poly.pdbx_seq_one_letter_code
_entity_poly.pdbx_strand_id
1 'polypeptide(L)'
;MADLLDVARYRVLFADCDPMRIMYYGSYLRLLEIGRAELFRRLGHPFGHYVARGRYLGVIEVTCRYRRPARYDEELVIRAAVASFGRARVEIAYEIAAADGALVAEATTVHALVDDDGRPQRITAEFKAEVLAAQDAALAADRPSD
;
A
#
# COMPACT_ATOMS: atom_id res chain seq x y z
N MET A 1 2.57 -9.60 -13.60
CA MET A 1 2.44 -8.88 -12.32
C MET A 1 1.67 -7.60 -12.61
N ALA A 2 0.80 -7.14 -11.71
CA ALA A 2 0.12 -5.86 -11.91
C ALA A 2 1.16 -4.73 -11.94
N ASP A 3 0.99 -3.74 -12.81
CA ASP A 3 1.84 -2.55 -12.80
C ASP A 3 1.59 -1.80 -11.48
N LEU A 4 2.65 -1.50 -10.73
CA LEU A 4 2.59 -0.83 -9.43
C LEU A 4 3.18 0.58 -9.53
N LEU A 5 2.62 1.51 -8.76
CA LEU A 5 3.11 2.89 -8.68
C LEU A 5 4.18 3.01 -7.60
N ASP A 6 5.28 3.70 -7.87
CA ASP A 6 6.22 4.17 -6.84
C ASP A 6 5.49 5.23 -5.99
N VAL A 7 5.22 4.94 -4.72
CA VAL A 7 4.37 5.80 -3.87
C VAL A 7 5.12 6.40 -2.68
N ALA A 8 6.18 5.75 -2.21
CA ALA A 8 6.96 6.24 -1.08
C ALA A 8 8.39 5.71 -1.06
N ARG A 9 9.25 6.38 -0.29
CA ARG A 9 10.56 5.88 0.11
C ARG A 9 10.63 5.79 1.63
N TYR A 10 11.34 4.79 2.13
CA TYR A 10 11.52 4.58 3.56
C TYR A 10 12.96 4.15 3.86
N ARG A 11 13.58 4.82 4.85
CA ARG A 11 14.89 4.44 5.36
C ARG A 11 14.69 3.51 6.55
N VAL A 12 15.24 2.29 6.47
CA VAL A 12 15.12 1.32 7.58
C VAL A 12 15.78 1.89 8.84
N LEU A 13 14.98 2.03 9.90
CA LEU A 13 15.43 2.53 11.18
C LEU A 13 15.93 1.38 12.05
N PHE A 14 16.77 1.70 13.03
CA PHE A 14 17.22 0.69 14.01
C PHE A 14 16.04 0.06 14.77
N ALA A 15 14.99 0.85 15.01
CA ALA A 15 13.74 0.41 15.65
C ALA A 15 12.93 -0.60 14.80
N ASP A 16 13.22 -0.70 13.49
CA ASP A 16 12.57 -1.68 12.63
C ASP A 16 13.23 -3.06 12.69
N CYS A 17 14.46 -3.14 13.24
CA CYS A 17 15.28 -4.35 13.27
C CYS A 17 15.14 -5.16 14.56
N ASP A 18 15.44 -6.45 14.48
CA ASP A 18 15.46 -7.38 15.62
C ASP A 18 16.87 -7.97 15.86
N PRO A 19 17.08 -8.83 16.88
CA PRO A 19 18.37 -9.45 17.15
C PRO A 19 18.97 -10.29 16.01
N MET A 20 18.20 -10.63 14.96
CA MET A 20 18.73 -11.26 13.74
C MET A 20 19.45 -10.27 12.82
N ARG A 21 19.51 -8.98 13.20
CA ARG A 21 20.20 -7.89 12.47
C ARG A 21 19.58 -7.59 11.10
N ILE A 22 18.31 -7.90 10.95
CA ILE A 22 17.48 -7.59 9.79
C ILE A 22 16.19 -6.92 10.27
N MET A 23 15.46 -6.31 9.34
CA MET A 23 14.14 -5.76 9.63
C MET A 23 13.18 -6.85 10.09
N TYR A 24 12.57 -6.67 11.26
CA TYR A 24 11.57 -7.57 11.83
C TYR A 24 10.38 -7.70 10.88
N TYR A 25 9.87 -8.93 10.69
CA TYR A 25 8.80 -9.20 9.71
C TYR A 25 7.56 -8.32 9.94
N GLY A 26 7.21 -8.03 11.20
CA GLY A 26 6.06 -7.18 11.54
C GLY A 26 6.25 -5.71 11.15
N SER A 27 7.49 -5.21 11.09
CA SER A 27 7.79 -3.83 10.72
C SER A 27 7.39 -3.53 9.27
N TYR A 28 7.35 -4.54 8.40
CA TYR A 28 6.90 -4.39 7.02
C TYR A 28 5.44 -3.96 6.93
N LEU A 29 4.59 -4.31 7.91
CA LEU A 29 3.19 -3.89 7.91
C LEU A 29 3.03 -2.37 8.00
N ARG A 30 3.97 -1.68 8.67
CA ARG A 30 4.02 -0.21 8.68
C ARG A 30 4.37 0.36 7.31
N LEU A 31 5.21 -0.31 6.53
CA LEU A 31 5.52 0.08 5.15
C LEU A 31 4.29 -0.13 4.25
N LEU A 32 3.52 -1.20 4.44
CA LEU A 32 2.27 -1.41 3.70
C LEU A 32 1.25 -0.30 4.01
N GLU A 33 1.15 0.13 5.28
CA GLU A 33 0.32 1.25 5.69
C GLU A 33 0.73 2.56 5.00
N ILE A 34 2.04 2.87 5.00
CA ILE A 34 2.60 4.02 4.29
C ILE A 34 2.28 3.94 2.80
N GLY A 35 2.56 2.79 2.17
CA GLY A 35 2.31 2.57 0.75
C GLY A 35 0.84 2.76 0.38
N ARG A 36 -0.08 2.25 1.20
CA ARG A 36 -1.52 2.45 1.00
C ARG A 36 -1.91 3.92 1.14
N ALA A 37 -1.44 4.59 2.19
CA ALA A 37 -1.77 5.98 2.44
C ALA A 37 -1.26 6.90 1.31
N GLU A 38 -0.02 6.69 0.86
CA GLU A 38 0.57 7.46 -0.24
C GLU A 38 -0.07 7.12 -1.58
N LEU A 39 -0.41 5.86 -1.85
CA LEU A 39 -1.17 5.46 -3.05
C LEU A 39 -2.46 6.28 -3.14
N PHE A 40 -3.31 6.23 -2.11
CA PHE A 40 -4.58 6.93 -2.16
C PHE A 40 -4.41 8.45 -2.22
N ARG A 41 -3.39 9.03 -1.56
CA ARG A 41 -3.07 10.45 -1.72
C ARG A 41 -2.68 10.79 -3.16
N ARG A 42 -1.83 9.96 -3.78
CA ARG A 42 -1.39 10.09 -5.18
C ARG A 42 -2.57 10.01 -6.16
N LEU A 43 -3.57 9.19 -5.86
CA LEU A 43 -4.80 9.05 -6.64
C LEU A 43 -5.86 10.14 -6.33
N GLY A 44 -5.54 11.17 -5.53
CA GLY A 44 -6.48 12.26 -5.21
C GLY A 44 -7.46 11.98 -4.08
N HIS A 45 -7.29 10.87 -3.35
CA HIS A 45 -8.20 10.37 -2.31
C HIS A 45 -7.53 10.21 -0.93
N PRO A 46 -6.90 11.25 -0.35
CA PRO A 46 -6.22 11.12 0.94
C PRO A 46 -7.16 10.66 2.06
N PHE A 47 -6.74 9.65 2.83
CA PHE A 47 -7.59 8.99 3.83
C PHE A 47 -8.18 9.91 4.91
N GLY A 48 -7.46 10.97 5.28
CA GLY A 48 -7.92 11.91 6.31
C GLY A 48 -9.31 12.50 6.02
N HIS A 49 -9.67 12.66 4.74
CA HIS A 49 -10.99 13.14 4.33
C HIS A 49 -12.11 12.16 4.66
N TYR A 50 -11.85 10.86 4.57
CA TYR A 50 -12.82 9.80 4.85
C TYR A 50 -12.94 9.56 6.36
N VAL A 51 -11.80 9.56 7.06
CA VAL A 51 -11.74 9.44 8.53
C VAL A 51 -12.56 10.55 9.19
N ALA A 52 -12.43 11.80 8.72
CA ALA A 52 -13.23 12.92 9.23
C ALA A 52 -14.76 12.79 9.00
N ARG A 53 -15.18 11.82 8.17
CA ARG A 53 -16.59 11.51 7.85
C ARG A 53 -17.03 10.16 8.45
N GLY A 54 -16.28 9.63 9.42
CA GLY A 54 -16.60 8.35 10.06
C GLY A 54 -16.48 7.16 9.10
N ARG A 55 -15.50 7.19 8.18
CA ARG A 55 -15.25 6.11 7.21
C ARG A 55 -13.82 5.60 7.36
N TYR A 56 -13.67 4.30 7.60
CA TYR A 56 -12.38 3.68 7.90
C TYR A 56 -12.14 2.47 7.00
N LEU A 57 -10.86 2.18 6.73
CA LEU A 57 -10.43 0.94 6.12
C LEU A 57 -9.83 0.03 7.20
N GLY A 58 -10.63 -0.92 7.68
CA GLY A 58 -10.20 -1.93 8.64
C GLY A 58 -9.49 -3.08 7.90
N VAL A 59 -8.25 -3.40 8.29
CA VAL A 59 -7.51 -4.51 7.70
C VAL A 59 -8.13 -5.84 8.14
N ILE A 60 -8.52 -6.69 7.18
CA ILE A 60 -9.10 -8.01 7.45
C ILE A 60 -8.20 -9.17 6.99
N GLU A 61 -7.22 -8.89 6.13
CA GLU A 61 -6.25 -9.88 5.65
C GLU A 61 -4.93 -9.20 5.28
N VAL A 62 -3.81 -9.86 5.58
CA VAL A 62 -2.50 -9.53 5.04
C VAL A 62 -1.76 -10.80 4.62
N THR A 63 -1.18 -10.77 3.43
CA THR A 63 -0.21 -11.77 2.97
C THR A 63 1.08 -11.05 2.63
N CYS A 64 2.21 -11.52 3.15
CA CYS A 64 3.53 -10.94 2.85
C CYS A 64 4.54 -12.06 2.62
N ARG A 65 5.28 -11.97 1.51
CA ARG A 65 6.36 -12.89 1.16
C ARG A 65 7.67 -12.11 1.18
N TYR A 66 8.54 -12.46 2.13
CA TYR A 66 9.86 -11.86 2.30
C TYR A 66 10.86 -12.56 1.38
N ARG A 67 11.40 -11.83 0.40
CA ARG A 67 12.29 -12.35 -0.65
C ARG A 67 13.75 -12.11 -0.32
N ARG A 68 14.08 -10.93 0.22
CA ARG A 68 15.42 -10.55 0.68
C ARG A 68 15.31 -9.83 2.03
N PRO A 69 16.22 -10.05 2.99
CA PRO A 69 16.24 -9.26 4.21
C PRO A 69 16.65 -7.81 3.90
N ALA A 70 15.84 -6.84 4.34
CA ALA A 70 16.26 -5.45 4.50
C ALA A 70 17.06 -5.28 5.80
N ARG A 71 18.04 -4.37 5.79
CA ARG A 71 18.92 -4.08 6.93
C ARG A 71 18.86 -2.61 7.32
N TYR A 72 19.31 -2.32 8.53
CA TYR A 72 19.47 -0.96 9.03
C TYR A 72 20.14 -0.05 7.99
N ASP A 73 19.59 1.15 7.84
CA ASP A 73 20.07 2.20 6.94
C ASP A 73 19.95 1.90 5.43
N GLU A 74 19.37 0.75 5.04
CA GLU A 74 18.96 0.53 3.64
C GLU A 74 17.79 1.46 3.28
N GLU A 75 17.86 2.07 2.09
CA GLU A 75 16.73 2.81 1.51
C GLU A 75 15.85 1.86 0.70
N LEU A 76 14.56 1.90 1.00
CA LEU A 76 13.52 1.08 0.37
C LEU A 76 12.57 1.96 -0.45
N VAL A 77 12.17 1.46 -1.60
CA VAL A 77 11.09 1.99 -2.44
C VAL A 77 9.85 1.16 -2.18
N ILE A 78 8.75 1.82 -1.86
CA ILE A 78 7.44 1.19 -1.64
C ILE A 78 6.61 1.45 -2.88
N ARG A 79 6.15 0.38 -3.50
CA ARG A 79 5.23 0.39 -4.63
C ARG A 79 3.88 -0.16 -4.22
N ALA A 80 2.82 0.42 -4.73
CA ALA A 80 1.47 -0.05 -4.44
C ALA A 80 0.51 0.21 -5.60
N ALA A 81 -0.55 -0.60 -5.65
CA ALA A 81 -1.70 -0.39 -6.52
C ALA A 81 -2.95 -1.00 -5.89
N VAL A 82 -4.11 -0.44 -6.22
CA VAL A 82 -5.39 -1.10 -6.00
C VAL A 82 -5.47 -2.30 -6.94
N ALA A 83 -5.50 -3.49 -6.35
CA ALA A 83 -5.54 -4.75 -7.08
C ALA A 83 -6.99 -5.11 -7.47
N SER A 84 -7.93 -4.93 -6.53
CA SER A 84 -9.34 -5.22 -6.80
C SER A 84 -10.29 -4.50 -5.83
N PHE A 85 -11.55 -4.34 -6.24
CA PHE A 85 -12.64 -3.87 -5.39
C PHE A 85 -13.74 -4.91 -5.26
N GLY A 86 -14.13 -5.23 -4.03
CA GLY A 86 -15.37 -5.94 -3.71
C GLY A 86 -16.53 -4.98 -3.42
N ARG A 87 -17.64 -5.48 -2.85
CA ARG A 87 -18.81 -4.64 -2.49
C ARG A 87 -18.49 -3.64 -1.36
N ALA A 88 -17.77 -4.10 -0.35
CA ALA A 88 -17.42 -3.36 0.87
C ALA A 88 -15.94 -3.52 1.23
N ARG A 89 -15.12 -4.02 0.30
CA ARG A 89 -13.70 -4.28 0.52
C ARG A 89 -12.85 -3.80 -0.64
N VAL A 90 -11.60 -3.48 -0.37
CA VAL A 90 -10.56 -3.15 -1.35
C VAL A 90 -9.32 -3.99 -1.07
N GLU A 91 -8.73 -4.52 -2.12
CA GLU A 91 -7.45 -5.24 -2.07
C GLU A 91 -6.36 -4.35 -2.66
N ILE A 92 -5.25 -4.26 -1.95
CA ILE A 92 -4.07 -3.49 -2.36
C ILE A 92 -2.90 -4.47 -2.53
N ALA A 93 -2.21 -4.36 -3.65
CA ALA A 93 -0.96 -5.08 -3.91
C ALA A 93 0.23 -4.16 -3.66
N TYR A 94 1.33 -4.73 -3.15
CA TYR A 94 2.54 -4.00 -2.80
C TYR A 94 3.79 -4.74 -3.25
N GLU A 95 4.80 -3.95 -3.59
CA GLU A 95 6.19 -4.39 -3.62
C GLU A 95 7.04 -3.45 -2.80
N ILE A 96 8.01 -4.01 -2.10
CA ILE A 96 9.06 -3.28 -1.43
C ILE A 96 10.36 -3.69 -2.10
N ALA A 97 11.04 -2.72 -2.70
CA ALA A 97 12.31 -2.92 -3.38
C ALA A 97 13.40 -2.12 -2.67
N ALA A 98 14.65 -2.54 -2.81
CA ALA A 98 15.78 -1.71 -2.43
C ALA A 98 16.06 -0.65 -3.51
N ALA A 99 16.93 0.32 -3.18
CA ALA A 99 17.29 1.40 -4.10
C ALA A 99 17.89 0.91 -5.43
N ASP A 100 18.50 -0.28 -5.46
CA ASP A 100 19.04 -0.94 -6.65
C ASP A 100 17.99 -1.74 -7.46
N GLY A 101 16.73 -1.73 -7.01
CA GLY A 101 15.62 -2.44 -7.62
C GLY A 101 15.46 -3.89 -7.16
N ALA A 102 16.33 -4.41 -6.28
CA ALA A 102 16.19 -5.78 -5.77
C ALA A 102 14.91 -5.93 -4.93
N LEU A 103 14.08 -6.92 -5.26
CA LEU A 103 12.83 -7.20 -4.54
C LEU A 103 13.12 -7.68 -3.11
N VAL A 104 12.61 -6.93 -2.14
CA VAL A 104 12.74 -7.23 -0.70
C VAL A 104 11.52 -8.00 -0.22
N ALA A 105 10.32 -7.52 -0.55
CA ALA A 105 9.07 -8.20 -0.20
C ALA A 105 7.98 -7.90 -1.23
N GLU A 106 7.05 -8.83 -1.38
CA GLU A 106 5.78 -8.64 -2.08
C GLU A 106 4.65 -8.93 -1.09
N ALA A 107 3.58 -8.15 -1.15
CA ALA A 107 2.49 -8.28 -0.20
C ALA A 107 1.14 -7.92 -0.80
N THR A 108 0.09 -8.38 -0.15
CA THR A 108 -1.29 -7.93 -0.38
C THR A 108 -1.96 -7.66 0.97
N THR A 109 -2.87 -6.69 0.96
CA THR A 109 -3.77 -6.43 2.10
C THR A 109 -5.20 -6.31 1.62
N VAL A 110 -6.15 -6.86 2.36
CA VAL A 110 -7.58 -6.66 2.13
C VAL A 110 -8.15 -5.81 3.25
N HIS A 111 -8.89 -4.77 2.88
CA HIS A 111 -9.49 -3.82 3.81
C HIS A 111 -11.00 -3.79 3.64
N ALA A 112 -11.74 -3.86 4.74
CA ALA A 112 -13.17 -3.58 4.77
C ALA A 112 -13.40 -2.09 5.01
N LEU A 113 -14.29 -1.47 4.21
CA LEU A 113 -14.80 -0.14 4.50
C LEU A 113 -15.83 -0.26 5.62
N VAL A 114 -15.62 0.46 6.73
CA VAL A 114 -16.51 0.44 7.90
C VAL A 114 -16.85 1.86 8.38
N ASP A 115 -17.94 1.98 9.14
CA ASP A 115 -18.30 3.21 9.87
C ASP A 115 -17.72 3.22 11.30
N ASP A 116 -18.09 4.22 12.10
CA ASP A 116 -17.64 4.38 13.50
C ASP A 116 -18.05 3.19 14.40
N ASP A 117 -19.13 2.48 14.07
CA ASP A 117 -19.59 1.28 14.78
C ASP A 117 -18.91 0.00 14.27
N GLY A 118 -17.96 0.11 13.31
CA GLY A 118 -17.33 -1.02 12.66
C GLY A 118 -18.24 -1.77 11.68
N ARG A 119 -19.39 -1.21 11.30
CA ARG A 119 -20.33 -1.86 10.37
C ARG A 119 -19.85 -1.71 8.93
N PRO A 120 -19.84 -2.80 8.13
CA PRO A 120 -19.43 -2.74 6.74
C PRO A 120 -20.26 -1.77 5.90
N GLN A 121 -19.57 -0.98 5.08
CA GLN A 121 -20.12 0.05 4.23
C GLN A 121 -19.88 -0.26 2.77
N ARG A 122 -20.82 0.13 1.90
CA ARG A 122 -20.69 -0.08 0.45
C ARG A 122 -19.68 0.90 -0.14
N ILE A 123 -18.78 0.39 -0.96
CA ILE A 123 -17.95 1.18 -1.88
C ILE A 123 -18.77 1.40 -3.16
N THR A 124 -19.05 2.66 -3.51
CA THR A 124 -19.89 3.00 -4.67
C THR A 124 -19.22 2.63 -5.98
N ALA A 125 -20.00 2.38 -7.03
CA ALA A 125 -19.43 2.08 -8.35
C ALA A 125 -18.66 3.29 -8.93
N GLU A 126 -19.17 4.49 -8.69
CA GLU A 126 -18.54 5.76 -9.06
C GLU A 126 -17.15 5.91 -8.45
N PHE A 127 -17.01 5.72 -7.14
CA PHE A 127 -15.72 5.83 -6.47
C PHE A 127 -14.70 4.79 -6.97
N LYS A 128 -15.15 3.56 -7.25
CA LYS A 128 -14.26 2.53 -7.82
C LYS A 128 -13.75 2.95 -9.19
N ALA A 129 -14.64 3.46 -10.04
CA ALA A 129 -14.27 3.90 -11.38
C ALA A 129 -13.30 5.09 -11.35
N GLU A 130 -13.55 6.07 -10.47
CA GLU A 130 -12.69 7.22 -10.25
C GLU A 130 -11.27 6.81 -9.84
N VAL A 131 -11.15 5.97 -8.80
CA VAL A 131 -9.86 5.48 -8.30
C VAL A 131 -9.10 4.69 -9.36
N LEU A 132 -9.78 3.78 -10.07
CA LEU A 132 -9.14 2.97 -11.11
C LEU A 132 -8.69 3.81 -12.30
N ALA A 133 -9.50 4.78 -12.74
CA ALA A 133 -9.11 5.71 -13.80
C ALA A 133 -7.91 6.58 -13.40
N ALA A 134 -7.88 7.07 -12.16
CA ALA A 134 -6.74 7.82 -11.63
C ALA A 134 -5.47 6.96 -11.58
N GLN A 135 -5.60 5.68 -11.21
CA GLN A 135 -4.49 4.74 -11.18
C GLN A 135 -3.94 4.46 -12.59
N ASP A 136 -4.81 4.18 -13.56
CA ASP A 136 -4.41 3.94 -14.94
C ASP A 136 -3.70 5.17 -15.54
N ALA A 137 -4.21 6.37 -15.26
CA ALA A 137 -3.57 7.61 -15.68
C ALA A 137 -2.19 7.82 -15.03
N ALA A 138 -2.05 7.53 -13.73
CA ALA A 138 -0.77 7.62 -13.03
C ALA A 138 0.25 6.60 -13.57
N LEU A 139 -0.19 5.37 -13.87
CA LEU A 139 0.65 4.33 -14.45
C LEU A 139 1.12 4.70 -15.85
N ALA A 140 0.25 5.30 -16.67
CA ALA A 140 0.61 5.79 -17.99
C ALA A 140 1.64 6.93 -17.92
N ALA A 141 1.53 7.82 -16.93
CA ALA A 141 2.46 8.94 -16.73
C ALA A 141 3.85 8.51 -16.24
N ASP A 142 3.94 7.41 -15.47
CA ASP A 142 5.21 6.87 -14.95
C ASP A 142 5.98 6.03 -15.97
N ARG A 143 5.38 5.67 -17.12
CA ARG A 143 6.11 4.96 -18.17
C ARG A 143 7.19 5.89 -18.72
N PRO A 144 8.46 5.44 -18.78
CA PRO A 144 9.50 6.23 -19.43
C PRO A 144 9.09 6.52 -20.87
N SER A 145 9.15 7.79 -21.27
CA SER A 145 8.99 8.17 -22.68
C SER A 145 10.13 7.54 -23.47
N ASP A 146 9.78 6.66 -24.42
CA ASP A 146 10.70 6.00 -25.36
C ASP A 146 11.66 6.97 -26.07
#